data_AF-A0A849D8S4-F1
#
_entry.id   AF-A0A849D8S4-F1
#
_cell.length_a   1.000
_cell.length_b   1.000
_cell.length_c   1.000
_cell.angle_alpha   90.00
_cell.angle_beta   90.00
_cell.angle_gamma   90.00
#
_symmetry.space_group_name_H-M   'P 1'
#
loop_
_entity.id
_entity.type
_entity.pdbx_description
1 polymer ?
#
loop_
_entity_poly.entity_id
_entity_poly.type
_entity_poly.pdbx_seq_one_letter_code
_entity_poly.pdbx_strand_id
1 'polypeptide(L)'
;MEPVYRTIISNDWVTLVILISLVLLVIAKILFASRFMTFIILPFNSKYIFMYNKKDRLIHGFHLFMTAFQILNFSLYLYWILNILAGPSSNQS
;
A
#
# COMPACT_ATOMS: atom_id res chain seq x y z
N MET A 1 -34.24 24.51 -18.40
CA MET A 1 -32.93 23.84 -18.25
C MET A 1 -33.18 22.57 -17.49
N GLU A 2 -32.96 21.40 -18.08
CA GLU A 2 -33.13 20.13 -17.38
C GLU A 2 -31.90 19.86 -16.49
N PRO A 3 -32.07 19.47 -15.22
CA PRO A 3 -30.96 19.23 -14.33
C PRO A 3 -30.22 17.95 -14.73
N VAL A 4 -28.97 18.08 -15.16
CA VAL A 4 -28.05 16.94 -15.31
C VAL A 4 -27.68 16.46 -13.92
N TYR A 5 -28.25 15.33 -13.49
CA TYR A 5 -27.83 14.64 -12.28
C TYR A 5 -26.41 14.09 -12.48
N ARG A 6 -25.41 14.79 -11.95
CA ARG A 6 -24.08 14.19 -11.74
C ARG A 6 -24.20 13.27 -10.54
N THR A 7 -24.32 11.98 -10.78
CA THR A 7 -24.05 10.98 -9.75
C THR A 7 -22.58 11.11 -9.37
N ILE A 8 -22.30 11.85 -8.30
CA ILE A 8 -20.98 11.88 -7.69
C ILE A 8 -20.78 10.48 -7.12
N ILE A 9 -20.07 9.62 -7.86
CA ILE A 9 -19.56 8.38 -7.28
C ILE A 9 -18.69 8.82 -6.09
N SER A 10 -19.10 8.47 -4.88
CA SER A 10 -18.34 8.81 -3.69
C SER A 10 -17.14 7.88 -3.60
N ASN A 11 -15.94 8.43 -3.46
CA ASN A 11 -14.69 7.67 -3.34
C ASN A 11 -14.44 7.17 -1.90
N ASP A 12 -15.50 7.02 -1.08
CA ASP A 12 -15.41 6.63 0.33
C ASP A 12 -14.66 5.29 0.53
N TRP A 13 -14.78 4.38 -0.44
CA TRP A 13 -14.08 3.11 -0.42
C TRP A 13 -12.54 3.27 -0.49
N VAL A 14 -12.04 4.29 -1.20
CA VAL A 14 -10.60 4.60 -1.26
C VAL A 14 -10.11 5.05 0.12
N THR A 15 -10.86 5.94 0.76
CA THR A 15 -10.57 6.43 2.11
C THR A 15 -10.54 5.28 3.12
N LEU A 16 -11.48 4.34 3.01
CA LEU A 16 -11.55 3.14 3.85
C LEU A 16 -10.34 2.22 3.65
N VAL A 17 -9.90 1.99 2.40
CA VAL A 17 -8.70 1.18 2.13
C VAL A 17 -7.42 1.84 2.66
N ILE A 18 -7.29 3.16 2.52
CA ILE A 18 -6.16 3.92 3.09
C ILE A 18 -6.17 3.84 4.63
N LEU A 19 -7.34 3.97 5.26
CA LEU A 19 -7.46 3.86 6.71
C LEU A 19 -7.04 2.46 7.18
N ILE A 20 -7.50 1.41 6.51
CA ILE A 20 -7.13 0.02 6.82
C ILE A 20 -5.63 -0.21 6.63
N SER A 21 -5.03 0.32 5.57
CA SER A 21 -3.59 0.17 5.34
C SER A 21 -2.76 0.85 6.44
N LEU A 22 -3.22 1.99 6.95
CA LEU A 22 -2.55 2.71 8.03
C LEU A 22 -2.69 1.98 9.37
N VAL A 23 -3.87 1.44 9.67
CA VAL A 23 -4.09 0.57 10.84
C VAL A 23 -3.21 -0.68 10.77
N LEU A 24 -3.10 -1.30 9.59
CA LEU A 24 -2.25 -2.47 9.37
C LEU A 24 -0.77 -2.17 9.67
N LEU A 25 -0.30 -0.98 9.30
CA LEU A 25 1.06 -0.51 9.57
C LEU A 25 1.29 -0.30 11.08
N VAL A 26 0.32 0.28 11.79
CA VAL A 26 0.37 0.44 13.25
C VAL A 26 0.42 -0.93 13.95
N ILE A 27 -0.41 -1.88 13.53
CA ILE A 27 -0.42 -3.25 14.07
C ILE A 27 0.94 -3.93 13.84
N ALA A 28 1.49 -3.82 12.62
CA ALA A 28 2.80 -4.38 12.28
C ALA A 28 3.92 -3.78 13.15
N LYS A 29 3.88 -2.46 13.40
CA LYS A 29 4.84 -1.77 14.28
C LYS A 29 4.74 -2.28 15.72
N ILE A 30 3.53 -2.50 16.25
CA ILE A 30 3.34 -2.94 17.63
C ILE A 30 3.80 -4.40 17.81
N LEU A 31 3.41 -5.30 16.89
CA LEU A 31 3.74 -6.72 16.99
C LEU A 31 5.23 -7.02 16.70
N PHE A 32 5.87 -6.22 15.83
CA PHE A 32 7.22 -6.51 15.33
C PHE A 32 8.15 -5.28 15.38
N ALA A 33 8.07 -4.47 16.43
CA ALA A 33 8.81 -3.20 16.56
C ALA A 33 10.31 -3.30 16.25
N SER A 34 10.99 -4.33 16.78
CA SER A 34 12.43 -4.55 16.55
C SER A 34 12.75 -4.80 15.06
N ARG A 35 11.96 -5.67 14.41
CA ARG A 35 12.15 -5.99 12.98
C ARG A 35 11.72 -4.84 12.08
N PHE A 36 10.68 -4.09 12.45
CA PHE A 36 10.23 -2.88 11.75
C PHE A 36 11.33 -1.83 11.68
N MET A 37 12.07 -1.62 12.78
CA MET A 37 13.19 -0.69 12.80
C MET A 37 14.37 -1.17 11.92
N THR A 38 14.68 -2.47 11.96
CA THR A 38 15.67 -3.08 11.06
C THR A 38 15.25 -2.97 9.58
N PHE A 39 13.96 -3.09 9.27
CA PHE A 39 13.45 -2.95 7.92
C PHE A 39 13.53 -1.51 7.40
N ILE A 40 13.16 -0.52 8.23
CA ILE A 40 13.25 0.90 7.86
C ILE A 40 14.68 1.32 7.60
N ILE A 41 15.65 0.86 8.41
CA ILE A 41 17.05 1.26 8.26
C ILE A 41 17.76 0.54 7.11
N LEU A 42 17.21 -0.57 6.63
CA LEU A 42 17.79 -1.41 5.57
C LEU A 42 18.09 -0.65 4.26
N PRO A 43 17.15 0.11 3.65
CA PRO A 43 17.44 0.88 2.45
C PRO A 43 18.49 1.98 2.66
N PHE A 44 18.67 2.45 3.90
CA PHE A 44 19.65 3.48 4.24
C PHE A 44 21.04 2.92 4.59
N ASN A 45 21.16 1.61 4.86
CA ASN A 45 22.39 0.99 5.31
C ASN A 45 22.78 -0.22 4.45
N SER A 46 23.53 0.06 3.36
CA SER A 46 24.00 -0.94 2.39
C SER A 46 24.88 -2.05 3.02
N LYS A 47 25.57 -1.77 4.13
CA LYS A 47 26.42 -2.75 4.84
C LYS A 47 25.58 -3.80 5.58
N TYR A 48 24.37 -3.44 6.03
CA TYR A 48 23.45 -4.39 6.69
C TYR A 48 22.86 -5.41 5.70
N ILE A 49 22.61 -5.00 4.45
CA ILE A 49 22.10 -5.89 3.38
C ILE A 49 23.06 -7.06 3.15
N PHE A 50 24.37 -6.80 3.13
CA PHE A 50 25.38 -7.83 2.89
C PHE A 50 25.59 -8.77 4.09
N MET A 51 25.43 -8.27 5.32
CA MET A 51 25.67 -9.04 6.55
C MET A 51 24.47 -9.91 6.95
N TYR A 52 23.24 -9.45 6.74
CA TYR A 52 22.02 -10.22 7.06
C TYR A 52 21.70 -11.33 6.05
N ASN A 53 22.24 -11.27 4.84
CA ASN A 53 21.99 -12.26 3.78
C ASN A 53 22.58 -13.66 4.12
N LYS A 54 23.51 -13.77 5.07
CA LYS A 54 24.21 -15.06 5.29
C LYS A 54 23.45 -16.11 6.10
N LYS A 55 22.53 -15.78 7.03
CA LYS A 55 21.93 -16.81 7.91
C LYS A 55 20.53 -16.53 8.50
N ASP A 56 19.96 -15.34 8.40
CA ASP A 56 18.65 -15.09 9.03
C ASP A 56 17.52 -15.39 8.04
N ARG A 57 16.56 -16.24 8.44
CA ARG A 57 15.35 -16.52 7.67
C ARG A 57 14.54 -15.22 7.50
N LEU A 58 14.76 -14.52 6.39
CA LEU A 58 14.07 -13.28 5.98
C LEU A 58 12.56 -13.43 5.75
N ILE A 59 11.95 -14.54 6.16
CA ILE A 59 10.53 -14.84 5.96
C ILE A 59 9.94 -15.12 7.34
N HIS A 60 9.42 -14.07 7.95
CA HIS A 60 8.68 -14.10 9.21
C HIS A 60 7.32 -13.43 8.99
N GLY A 61 6.39 -13.62 9.93
CA GLY A 61 5.05 -12.99 9.89
C GLY A 61 5.10 -11.48 9.63
N PHE A 62 6.16 -10.79 10.05
CA PHE A 62 6.43 -9.39 9.70
C PHE A 62 6.40 -9.10 8.18
N HIS A 63 7.05 -9.95 7.38
CA HIS A 63 7.07 -9.77 5.92
C HIS A 63 5.67 -9.94 5.32
N LEU A 64 4.84 -10.83 5.88
CA LEU A 64 3.46 -10.99 5.44
C LEU A 64 2.63 -9.71 5.65
N PHE A 65 2.75 -9.08 6.83
CA PHE A 65 2.07 -7.81 7.11
C PHE A 65 2.55 -6.69 6.18
N MET A 66 3.87 -6.59 5.96
CA MET A 66 4.44 -5.58 5.07
C MET A 66 4.06 -5.80 3.61
N THR A 67 4.07 -7.05 3.14
CA THR A 67 3.61 -7.38 1.77
C THR A 67 2.13 -7.08 1.60
N ALA A 68 1.28 -7.40 2.58
CA ALA A 68 -0.15 -7.06 2.53
C ALA A 68 -0.37 -5.54 2.46
N PHE A 69 0.34 -4.76 3.27
CA PHE A 69 0.34 -3.30 3.19
C PHE A 69 0.75 -2.81 1.80
N GLN A 70 1.84 -3.36 1.25
CA GLN A 70 2.36 -2.97 -0.06
C GLN A 70 1.36 -3.28 -1.17
N ILE A 71 0.72 -4.46 -1.15
CA ILE A 71 -0.27 -4.89 -2.14
C ILE A 71 -1.50 -3.98 -2.11
N LEU A 72 -2.02 -3.64 -0.93
CA LEU A 72 -3.18 -2.75 -0.80
C LEU A 72 -2.91 -1.37 -1.41
N ASN A 73 -1.76 -0.78 -1.08
CA ASN A 73 -1.37 0.52 -1.63
C ASN A 73 -1.08 0.43 -3.13
N PHE A 74 -0.36 -0.60 -3.58
CA PHE A 74 -0.06 -0.82 -4.99
C PHE A 74 -1.31 -1.00 -5.83
N SER A 75 -2.31 -1.73 -5.32
CA SER A 75 -3.60 -1.90 -5.98
C SER A 75 -4.34 -0.57 -6.14
N LEU A 76 -4.34 0.29 -5.11
CA LEU A 76 -4.90 1.64 -5.20
C LEU A 76 -4.18 2.49 -6.25
N TYR A 77 -2.85 2.50 -6.25
CA TYR A 77 -2.07 3.20 -7.27
C TYR A 77 -2.38 2.69 -8.67
N LEU A 78 -2.47 1.37 -8.85
CA LEU A 78 -2.79 0.76 -10.12
C LEU A 78 -4.20 1.17 -10.59
N TYR A 79 -5.20 1.16 -9.70
CA TYR A 79 -6.55 1.64 -10.01
C TYR A 79 -6.54 3.08 -10.53
N TRP A 80 -5.79 3.98 -9.87
CA TRP A 80 -5.64 5.36 -10.31
C TRP A 80 -4.94 5.48 -11.67
N ILE A 81 -3.85 4.76 -11.88
CA ILE A 81 -3.12 4.75 -13.15
C ILE A 81 -4.03 4.28 -14.29
N LEU A 82 -4.80 3.20 -14.05
CA LEU A 82 -5.75 2.69 -15.05
C LEU A 82 -6.86 3.70 -15.34
N ASN A 83 -7.39 4.38 -14.33
CA ASN A 83 -8.40 5.43 -14.53
C ASN A 83 -7.84 6.60 -15.37
N ILE A 84 -6.59 7.01 -15.11
CA ILE A 84 -5.92 8.07 -15.87
C ILE A 84 -5.63 7.62 -17.31
N LEU A 85 -5.11 6.40 -17.49
CA LEU A 85 -4.73 5.86 -18.80
C LEU A 85 -5.93 5.52 -19.68
N ALA A 86 -7.03 5.05 -19.09
CA ALA A 86 -8.27 4.76 -19.82
C ALA A 86 -8.91 6.03 -20.41
N GLY A 87 -8.50 7.23 -19.97
CA GLY A 87 -8.99 8.50 -20.46
C GLY A 87 -10.50 8.70 -20.25
N PRO A 88 -11.05 9.89 -20.56
CA PRO A 88 -12.48 10.16 -20.43
C PRO A 88 -13.37 9.44 -21.47
N SER A 89 -12.80 8.58 -22.31
CA SER A 89 -13.34 8.22 -23.64
C SER A 89 -14.23 6.97 -23.69
N SER A 90 -14.58 6.34 -22.57
CA SER A 90 -15.47 5.15 -22.57
C SER A 90 -16.77 5.30 -21.78
N ASN A 91 -17.03 6.46 -21.15
CA ASN A 91 -18.28 6.74 -20.42
C ASN A 91 -19.09 7.89 -21.06
N GLN A 92 -18.95 8.09 -22.37
CA GLN A 92 -19.83 8.92 -23.19
C GLN A 92 -20.16 8.15 -24.48
N SER A 93 -21.00 7.12 -24.36
CA SER A 93 -21.79 6.56 -25.46
C SER A 93 -22.99 5.82 -24.88
#